data_AF-A0A927QRS9-F1
#
_entry.id   AF-A0A927QRS9-F1
#
_cell.length_a   1.000
_cell.length_b   1.000
_cell.length_c   1.000
_cell.angle_alpha   90.00
_cell.angle_beta   90.00
_cell.angle_gamma   90.00
#
_symmetry.space_group_name_H-M   'P 1'
#
loop_
_entity.id
_entity.type
_entity.pdbx_description
1 polymer ?
#
loop_
_entity_poly.entity_id
_entity_poly.type
_entity_poly.pdbx_seq_one_letter_code
_entity_poly.pdbx_strand_id
1 'polypeptide(L)'
;MEQYPDRFMLSTDSGYGLTTEQAANALYETIDLLSAETALKVAYQNYERLIEQQPPTDTQIQRIKELSSKLGKTEKYRLNKRLANELIFKLESEQK
;
A
#
# COMPACT_ATOMS: atom_id res chain seq x y z
N MET A 1 3.58 18.77 18.84
CA MET A 1 3.76 17.79 17.76
C MET A 1 4.65 16.68 18.29
N GLU A 2 4.22 15.44 18.14
CA GLU A 2 4.93 14.25 18.59
C GLU A 2 6.24 14.09 17.81
N GLN A 3 7.21 13.40 18.41
CA GLN A 3 8.48 13.12 17.75
C GLN A 3 8.31 11.98 16.73
N TYR A 4 8.86 12.17 15.53
CA TYR A 4 8.87 11.17 14.45
C TYR A 4 7.47 10.70 13.99
N PRO A 5 6.55 11.63 13.68
CA PRO A 5 5.17 11.27 13.34
C PRO A 5 5.06 10.50 12.01
N ASP A 6 6.13 10.43 11.22
CA ASP A 6 6.23 9.78 9.91
C ASP A 6 6.88 8.38 9.95
N ARG A 7 7.23 7.88 11.14
CA ARG A 7 7.94 6.60 11.34
C ARG A 7 7.10 5.48 11.95
N PHE A 8 5.91 5.81 12.45
CA PHE A 8 5.03 4.86 13.13
C PHE A 8 3.74 4.62 12.33
N MET A 9 3.22 3.41 12.40
CA MET A 9 1.90 3.06 11.90
C MET A 9 1.22 2.18 12.92
N LEU A 10 -0.10 2.32 13.02
CA LEU A 10 -0.92 1.52 13.91
C LEU A 10 -1.49 0.32 13.15
N SER A 11 -1.48 -0.84 13.80
CA SER A 11 -2.04 -2.09 13.29
C SER A 11 -2.66 -2.84 14.45
N THR A 12 -3.77 -3.54 14.22
CA THR A 12 -4.43 -4.32 15.27
C THR A 12 -3.64 -5.57 15.62
N ASP A 13 -2.93 -6.16 14.65
CA ASP A 13 -2.32 -7.50 14.71
C ASP A 13 -3.21 -8.53 15.45
N SER A 14 -4.53 -8.36 15.30
CA SER A 14 -5.53 -9.07 16.08
C SER A 14 -5.65 -10.52 15.62
N GLY A 15 -5.96 -11.43 16.55
CA GLY A 15 -6.06 -12.87 16.27
C GLY A 15 -5.26 -13.74 17.24
N TYR A 16 -4.42 -13.13 18.08
CA TYR A 16 -3.73 -13.80 19.18
C TYR A 16 -3.80 -12.96 20.46
N GLY A 17 -4.35 -13.51 21.54
CA GLY A 17 -4.41 -12.85 22.86
C GLY A 17 -5.43 -11.70 23.01
N LEU A 18 -5.84 -11.06 21.92
CA LEU A 18 -6.86 -9.98 21.90
C LEU A 18 -7.89 -10.23 20.80
N THR A 19 -9.14 -9.84 21.06
CA THR A 19 -10.17 -9.78 20.02
C THR A 19 -9.92 -8.60 19.08
N THR A 20 -10.45 -8.69 17.86
CA THR A 20 -10.38 -7.59 16.89
C THR A 20 -10.97 -6.29 17.43
N GLU A 21 -12.07 -6.37 18.17
CA GLU A 21 -12.74 -5.23 18.78
C GLU A 21 -11.86 -4.57 19.85
N GLN A 22 -11.24 -5.36 20.74
CA GLN A 22 -10.33 -4.85 21.76
C GLN A 22 -9.13 -4.13 21.13
N ALA A 23 -8.52 -4.72 20.11
CA ALA A 23 -7.42 -4.11 19.39
C ALA A 23 -7.84 -2.82 18.67
N ALA A 24 -9.00 -2.82 18.00
CA ALA A 24 -9.53 -1.65 17.32
C ALA A 24 -9.82 -0.49 18.29
N ASN A 25 -10.46 -0.77 19.43
CA ASN A 25 -10.74 0.24 20.45
C ASN A 25 -9.45 0.87 21.00
N ALA A 26 -8.43 0.05 21.31
CA ALA A 26 -7.14 0.55 21.75
C ALA A 26 -6.45 1.45 20.70
N LEU A 27 -6.63 1.17 19.41
CA LEU A 27 -6.14 2.06 18.34
C LEU A 27 -6.84 3.41 18.36
N TYR A 28 -8.17 3.45 18.47
CA TYR A 28 -8.92 4.72 18.52
C TYR A 28 -8.55 5.54 19.77
N GLU A 29 -8.49 4.89 20.94
CA GLU A 29 -8.02 5.54 22.17
C GLU A 29 -6.61 6.11 22.03
N THR A 30 -5.71 5.40 21.35
CA THR A 30 -4.36 5.90 21.06
C THR A 30 -4.38 7.10 20.13
N ILE A 31 -5.21 7.08 19.08
CA ILE A 31 -5.33 8.16 18.10
C ILE A 31 -5.87 9.43 18.76
N ASP A 32 -6.83 9.31 19.67
CA ASP A 32 -7.43 10.44 20.39
C ASP A 32 -6.44 11.21 21.29
N LEU A 33 -5.32 10.58 21.66
CA LEU A 33 -4.25 11.21 22.44
C LEU A 33 -3.25 12.01 21.59
N LEU A 34 -3.29 11.88 20.27
CA LEU A 34 -2.31 12.48 19.36
C LEU A 34 -2.79 13.84 18.84
N SER A 35 -1.83 14.69 18.48
CA SER A 35 -2.16 15.87 17.68
C SER A 35 -2.78 15.48 16.33
N ALA A 36 -3.70 16.31 15.81
CA ALA A 36 -4.45 16.02 14.59
C ALA A 36 -3.55 15.67 13.39
N GLU A 37 -2.37 16.29 13.28
CA GLU A 37 -1.41 15.98 12.22
C GLU A 37 -0.81 14.57 12.39
N THR A 38 -0.40 14.20 13.59
CA THR A 38 0.18 12.88 13.87
C THR A 38 -0.88 11.79 13.78
N ALA A 39 -2.11 12.05 14.26
CA ALA A 39 -3.25 11.13 14.18
C ALA A 39 -3.46 10.64 12.74
N LEU A 40 -3.54 11.55 11.76
CA LEU A 40 -3.70 11.20 10.35
C LEU A 40 -2.53 10.36 9.82
N LYS A 41 -1.29 10.70 10.21
CA LYS A 41 -0.10 10.00 9.76
C LYS A 41 -0.05 8.55 10.21
N VAL A 42 -0.24 8.31 11.51
CA VAL A 42 -0.15 6.96 12.08
C VAL A 42 -1.38 6.10 11.79
N ALA A 43 -2.54 6.73 11.58
CA ALA A 43 -3.77 6.03 11.23
C ALA A 43 -3.75 5.45 9.81
N TYR A 44 -3.20 6.18 8.82
CA TYR A 44 -3.17 5.65 7.45
C TYR A 44 -2.05 6.19 6.55
N GLN A 45 -1.65 7.46 6.64
CA GLN A 45 -0.76 8.05 5.60
C GLN A 45 0.62 7.39 5.56
N ASN A 46 1.17 7.00 6.71
CA ASN A 46 2.44 6.29 6.76
C ASN A 46 2.34 4.90 6.13
N TYR A 47 1.21 4.21 6.31
CA TYR A 47 0.95 2.92 5.68
C TYR A 47 0.76 3.05 4.17
N GLU A 48 -0.05 4.00 3.71
CA GLU A 48 -0.21 4.32 2.29
C GLU A 48 1.14 4.64 1.63
N ARG A 49 1.95 5.47 2.28
CA ARG A 49 3.29 5.82 1.79
C ARG A 49 4.15 4.58 1.58
N LEU A 50 4.13 3.62 2.49
CA LEU A 50 4.88 2.37 2.34
C LEU A 50 4.38 1.57 1.15
N ILE A 51 3.07 1.43 0.96
CA ILE A 51 2.48 0.74 -0.20
C ILE A 51 2.88 1.42 -1.51
N GLU A 52 2.69 2.74 -1.60
CA GLU A 52 2.92 3.50 -2.83
C GLU A 52 4.41 3.60 -3.20
N GLN A 53 5.31 3.34 -2.24
CA GLN A 53 6.75 3.31 -2.47
C GLN A 53 7.29 1.91 -2.80
N GLN A 54 6.47 0.85 -2.68
CA GLN A 54 6.95 -0.49 -3.05
C GLN A 54 7.24 -0.55 -4.54
N PRO A 55 8.46 -0.95 -4.94
CA PRO A 55 8.75 -1.18 -6.35
C PRO A 55 7.92 -2.37 -6.86
N PRO A 56 7.62 -2.43 -8.17
CA PRO A 56 7.05 -3.62 -8.79
C PRO A 56 7.91 -4.85 -8.50
N THR A 57 7.27 -6.00 -8.31
CA THR A 57 8.01 -7.27 -8.17
C THR A 57 8.57 -7.73 -9.51
N ASP A 58 9.61 -8.56 -9.48
CA ASP A 58 10.18 -9.14 -10.71
C ASP A 58 9.13 -9.90 -11.53
N THR A 59 8.22 -10.60 -10.85
CA THR A 59 7.08 -11.29 -11.49
C THR A 59 6.16 -10.31 -12.22
N GLN A 60 5.82 -9.17 -11.59
CA GLN A 60 5.01 -8.14 -12.25
C GLN A 60 5.74 -7.54 -13.45
N ILE A 61 7.03 -7.25 -13.33
CA ILE A 61 7.86 -6.70 -14.41
C ILE A 61 7.91 -7.67 -15.60
N GLN A 62 8.15 -8.95 -15.35
CA GLN A 62 8.16 -9.98 -16.39
C GLN A 62 6.80 -10.10 -17.07
N ARG A 63 5.72 -10.14 -16.28
CA ARG A 63 4.36 -10.23 -16.81
C ARG A 63 4.01 -9.04 -17.72
N ILE A 64 4.36 -7.82 -17.31
CA ILE A 64 4.17 -6.62 -18.13
C ILE A 64 4.94 -6.75 -19.46
N LYS A 65 6.22 -7.16 -19.42
CA LYS A 65 7.03 -7.34 -20.63
C LYS A 65 6.40 -8.33 -21.61
N GLU A 66 5.92 -9.48 -21.11
CA GLU A 66 5.24 -10.48 -21.93
C GLU A 66 3.98 -9.93 -22.59
N LEU A 67 3.12 -9.27 -21.80
CA LEU A 67 1.84 -8.74 -22.28
C LEU A 67 2.05 -7.59 -23.27
N SER A 68 2.97 -6.66 -22.97
CA SER A 68 3.35 -5.58 -23.87
C SER A 68 3.93 -6.10 -25.17
N SER A 69 4.80 -7.12 -25.12
CA SER A 69 5.38 -7.73 -26.33
C SER A 69 4.32 -8.36 -27.23
N LYS A 70 3.31 -9.04 -26.66
CA LYS A 70 2.20 -9.63 -27.43
C LYS A 70 1.35 -8.58 -28.14
N LEU A 71 1.21 -7.40 -27.54
CA LEU A 71 0.46 -6.27 -28.08
C LEU A 71 1.32 -5.34 -28.95
N GLY A 72 2.61 -5.66 -29.17
CA GLY A 72 3.54 -4.80 -29.90
C GLY A 72 3.87 -3.46 -29.22
N LYS A 73 3.62 -3.33 -27.92
CA LYS A 73 3.89 -2.12 -27.13
C LYS A 73 5.33 -2.09 -26.64
N THR A 74 6.00 -0.94 -26.78
CA THR A 74 7.42 -0.73 -26.42
C THR A 74 7.62 0.42 -25.42
N GLU A 75 6.55 0.83 -24.75
CA GLU A 75 6.57 1.94 -23.80
C GLU A 75 7.44 1.63 -22.56
N LYS A 76 8.07 2.69 -22.01
CA LYS A 76 8.72 2.64 -20.71
C LYS A 76 7.76 3.12 -19.64
N TYR A 77 7.61 2.33 -18.58
CA TYR A 77 6.71 2.65 -17.48
C TYR A 77 7.49 3.01 -16.22
N ARG A 78 7.01 4.02 -15.48
CA ARG A 78 7.42 4.30 -14.11
C ARG A 78 6.29 3.86 -13.19
N LEU A 79 6.46 2.73 -12.54
CA LEU A 79 5.40 2.06 -11.77
C LEU A 79 5.87 1.81 -10.34
N ASN A 80 4.93 1.86 -9.42
CA ASN A 80 5.04 1.16 -8.15
C ASN A 80 4.29 -0.18 -8.24
N LYS A 81 4.33 -0.98 -7.18
CA LYS A 81 3.71 -2.31 -7.14
C LYS A 81 2.21 -2.30 -7.44
N ARG A 82 1.47 -1.28 -6.97
CA ARG A 82 0.02 -1.14 -7.22
C ARG A 82 -0.23 -0.84 -8.70
N LEU A 83 0.42 0.20 -9.23
CA LEU A 83 0.29 0.62 -10.63
C LEU A 83 0.72 -0.48 -11.60
N ALA A 84 1.68 -1.33 -11.21
CA ALA A 84 2.06 -2.50 -11.99
C ALA A 84 0.91 -3.50 -12.14
N ASN A 85 0.13 -3.77 -11.09
CA ASN A 85 -1.06 -4.62 -11.19
C ASN A 85 -2.15 -3.99 -12.06
N GLU A 86 -2.41 -2.70 -11.90
CA GLU A 86 -3.39 -1.98 -12.73
C GLU A 86 -3.02 -2.06 -14.22
N LEU A 87 -1.74 -1.90 -14.55
CA LEU A 87 -1.25 -2.06 -15.91
C LEU A 87 -1.39 -3.49 -16.42
N ILE A 88 -1.09 -4.51 -15.60
CA ILE A 88 -1.29 -5.91 -15.97
C ILE A 88 -2.75 -6.17 -16.33
N PHE A 89 -3.70 -5.77 -15.48
CA PHE A 89 -5.12 -5.97 -15.75
C PHE A 89 -5.59 -5.24 -17.02
N LYS A 90 -5.09 -4.03 -17.25
CA LYS A 90 -5.35 -3.30 -18.49
C LYS A 90 -4.83 -4.06 -19.71
N LEU A 91 -3.57 -4.47 -19.72
CA LEU A 91 -2.96 -5.19 -20.84
C LEU A 91 -3.64 -6.55 -21.08
N GLU A 92 -4.07 -7.25 -20.04
CA GLU A 92 -4.84 -8.49 -20.16
C GLU A 92 -6.23 -8.27 -20.77
N SER A 93 -6.89 -7.15 -20.44
CA SER A 93 -8.19 -6.80 -21.02
C SER A 93 -8.10 -6.47 -22.52
N GLU A 94 -6.98 -5.93 -22.98
CA GLU A 94 -6.74 -5.58 -24.38
C GLU A 94 -6.36 -6.78 -25.26
N GLN A 95 -6.04 -7.94 -24.66
CA GLN A 95 -5.77 -9.19 -25.39
C GLN A 95 -7.04 -10.00 -25.71
N LYS A 96 -8.18 -9.65 -25.12
CA LYS A 96 -9.47 -10.29 -25.40
C LYS A 96 -10.13 -9.67 -26.62
#